data_AF-A0A521FNF3-F1
#
_entry.id   AF-A0A521FNF3-F1
#
_cell.length_a   1.000
_cell.length_b   1.000
_cell.length_c   1.000
_cell.angle_alpha   90.00
_cell.angle_beta   90.00
_cell.angle_gamma   90.00
#
_symmetry.space_group_name_H-M   'P 1'
#
loop_
_entity.id
_entity.type
_entity.pdbx_description
1 polymer ?
#
loop_
_entity_poly.entity_id
_entity_poly.type
_entity_poly.pdbx_seq_one_letter_code
_entity_poly.pdbx_strand_id
1 'polypeptide(L)' 'MLCMPYQFTLGQRTIELLECDPQGHYYVFWEDLPVGFVYRLDLGIDVGTIVWAGSSPFLNRHAQEIGMYIQKHIL' A
#
# COMPACT_ATOMS: atom_id res chain seq x y z
N MET A 1 -15.29 6.18 -12.08
CA MET A 1 -14.91 6.73 -10.77
C MET A 1 -13.41 6.96 -10.86
N LEU A 2 -12.93 8.21 -10.84
CA LEU A 2 -11.50 8.50 -10.91
C LEU A 2 -10.95 8.32 -9.49
N CYS A 3 -10.18 7.26 -9.24
CA CYS A 3 -9.44 7.12 -7.98
C CYS A 3 -8.40 8.26 -7.95
N MET A 4 -8.54 9.19 -7.01
CA MET A 4 -7.50 10.21 -6.82
C MET A 4 -6.27 9.56 -6.21
N PRO A 5 -5.05 9.82 -6.72
CA PRO A 5 -3.83 9.27 -6.15
C PRO A 5 -3.55 9.90 -4.77
N TYR A 6 -3.24 9.05 -3.78
CA TYR A 6 -2.75 9.50 -2.49
C TYR A 6 -1.24 9.55 -2.50
N GLN A 7 -0.65 10.68 -2.14
CA GLN A 7 0.80 10.85 -2.11
C GLN A 7 1.37 10.56 -0.72
N PHE A 8 2.40 9.72 -0.67
CA PHE A 8 3.10 9.35 0.55
C PHE A 8 4.61 9.48 0.34
N THR A 9 5.34 10.07 1.30
CA THR A 9 6.81 10.15 1.21
C THR A 9 7.44 8.98 1.92
N LEU A 10 8.11 8.11 1.16
CA LEU A 10 8.88 6.98 1.65
C LEU A 10 10.38 7.29 1.55
N GLY A 11 10.99 7.61 2.69
CA GLY A 11 12.38 8.08 2.74
C GLY A 11 12.53 9.42 2.03
N GLN A 12 13.22 9.43 0.87
CA GLN A 12 13.45 10.64 0.06
C GLN A 12 12.57 10.69 -1.20
N ARG A 13 11.63 9.76 -1.37
CA ARG A 13 10.82 9.65 -2.58
C ARG A 13 9.35 9.77 -2.27
N THR A 14 8.63 10.50 -3.13
CA THR A 14 7.16 10.51 -3.11
C THR A 14 6.66 9.33 -3.93
N ILE A 15 5.86 8.48 -3.31
CA ILE A 15 5.11 7.44 -3.99
C ILE A 15 3.65 7.87 -4.10
N GLU A 16 3.00 7.37 -5.13
CA GLU A 16 1.56 7.54 -5.35
C GLU A 16 0.86 6.21 -5.10
N LEU A 17 -0.23 6.26 -4.34
CA LEU A 17 -1.05 5.13 -4.00
C LEU A 17 -2.40 5.25 -4.70
N LEU A 18 -2.78 4.20 -5.42
CA LEU A 18 -4.06 4.07 -6.09
C LEU A 18 -4.73 2.78 -5.62
N GLU A 19 -5.86 2.89 -4.93
CA GLU A 19 -6.73 1.73 -4.67
C GLU A 19 -7.48 1.40 -5.96
N CYS A 20 -7.28 0.19 -6.49
CA CYS A 20 -7.76 -0.10 -7.85
C CYS A 20 -8.39 -1.47 -8.05
N ASP A 21 -8.49 -2.34 -7.04
CA ASP A 21 -9.16 -3.62 -7.28
C ASP A 21 -10.02 -4.17 -6.12
N PRO A 22 -11.00 -5.04 -6.45
CA PRO A 22 -11.87 -5.68 -5.45
C PRO A 22 -11.13 -6.63 -4.49
N GLN A 23 -9.84 -6.89 -4.72
CA GLN A 23 -9.02 -7.74 -3.86
C GLN A 23 -8.33 -6.92 -2.75
N GLY A 24 -8.49 -5.59 -2.75
CA GLY A 24 -7.90 -4.71 -1.75
C GLY A 24 -6.42 -4.41 -2.00
N HIS A 25 -5.95 -4.51 -3.24
CA HIS A 25 -4.60 -4.07 -3.58
C HIS A 25 -4.55 -2.55 -3.77
N TYR A 26 -3.54 -1.95 -3.15
CA TYR A 26 -3.15 -0.56 -3.32
C TYR A 26 -1.93 -0.51 -4.22
N TYR A 27 -2.11 -0.05 -5.44
CA TYR A 27 -1.05 0.06 -6.44
C TYR A 27 -0.14 1.23 -6.09
N VAL A 28 1.16 0.98 -6.19
CA VAL A 28 2.22 1.92 -5.84
C VAL A 28 2.91 2.37 -7.11
N PHE A 29 2.98 3.68 -7.31
CA PHE A 29 3.68 4.32 -8.42
C PHE A 29 4.79 5.22 -7.90
N TRP A 30 5.82 5.41 -8.72
CA TRP A 30 6.86 6.41 -8.51
C TRP A 30 7.12 7.12 -9.84
N GLU A 31 6.85 8.44 -9.88
CA GLU A 31 7.00 9.25 -11.10
C GLU A 31 6.29 8.59 -12.29
N ASP A 32 5.01 8.27 -12.12
CA ASP A 32 4.17 7.55 -13.11
C ASP A 32 4.61 6.11 -13.47
N LEU A 33 5.70 5.59 -12.88
CA LEU A 33 6.16 4.22 -13.10
C LEU A 33 5.53 3.26 -12.08
N PRO A 34 4.90 2.15 -12.53
CA PRO A 34 4.35 1.16 -11.61
C PRO A 34 5.48 0.42 -10.87
N VAL A 35 5.45 0.47 -9.55
CA VAL A 35 6.40 -0.23 -8.66
C VAL A 35 5.86 -1.60 -8.24
N GLY A 36 4.53 -1.71 -8.09
CA GLY A 36 3.86 -2.92 -7.66
C GLY A 36 2.61 -2.58 -6.84
N PHE A 37 2.26 -3.41 -5.87
CA PHE A 37 1.14 -3.17 -4.98
C PHE A 37 1.44 -3.60 -3.55
N VAL A 38 0.71 -3.00 -2.60
CA VAL A 38 0.64 -3.44 -1.20
C VAL A 38 -0.79 -3.86 -0.87
N TYR A 39 -0.94 -4.77 0.08
CA TYR A 39 -2.24 -5.28 0.47
C TYR A 39 -2.26 -5.70 1.93
N ARG A 40 -3.45 -5.64 2.51
CA ARG A 40 -3.70 -6.17 3.83
C ARG A 40 -3.69 -7.69 3.77
N LEU A 41 -2.83 -8.29 4.57
CA LEU A 41 -2.75 -9.73 4.73
C LEU A 41 -3.75 -10.16 5.81
N ASP A 42 -4.80 -10.86 5.39
CA ASP A 42 -5.73 -11.50 6.32
C ASP A 42 -5.11 -12.80 6.83
N LEU A 43 -4.32 -12.66 7.90
CA LEU A 43 -3.87 -13.80 8.68
C LEU A 43 -5.08 -14.32 9.47
N GLY A 44 -5.36 -15.63 9.35
CA GLY A 44 -6.49 -16.28 10.00
C GLY A 44 -6.61 -15.97 11.49
N ILE A 45 -7.83 -16.18 12.00
CA ILE A 45 -8.33 -15.93 13.36
C ILE A 45 -7.20 -15.94 14.41
N ASP A 46 -6.97 -14.78 15.05
CA ASP A 46 -6.11 -14.52 16.22
C ASP A 46 -4.88 -13.63 16.05
N VAL A 47 -4.62 -13.04 14.87
CA VAL A 47 -3.66 -11.93 14.79
C VAL A 47 -4.42 -10.62 14.95
N GLY A 48 -4.58 -10.14 16.19
CA GLY A 48 -5.13 -8.80 16.49
C GLY A 48 -4.31 -7.63 15.93
N THR A 49 -3.32 -7.90 15.09
CA THR A 49 -2.44 -6.94 14.43
C THR A 49 -2.71 -7.01 12.93
N ILE A 50 -3.01 -5.86 12.32
CA ILE A 50 -3.11 -5.74 10.87
C ILE A 50 -1.71 -5.91 10.29
N VAL A 51 -1.56 -6.87 9.37
CA VAL A 51 -0.31 -7.12 8.68
C VAL A 51 -0.46 -6.68 7.23
N TRP A 52 0.52 -5.93 6.72
CA TRP A 52 0.61 -5.53 5.33
C TRP A 52 1.75 -6.26 4.63
N ALA A 53 1.52 -6.62 3.37
CA ALA A 53 2.51 -7.27 2.51
C ALA A 53 2.66 -6.50 1.19
N GLY A 54 3.82 -6.64 0.54
CA GLY A 54 4.14 -5.98 -0.73
C GLY A 54 4.49 -6.98 -1.83
N SER A 55 4.16 -6.63 -3.08
CA SER A 55 4.35 -7.50 -4.25
C SER A 55 5.81 -7.69 -4.70
N SER A 56 6.76 -6.96 -4.10
CA SER A 56 8.19 -7.05 -4.40
C SER A 56 9.03 -6.96 -3.11
N PRO A 57 10.30 -7.41 -3.10
CA PRO A 57 11.16 -7.29 -1.92
C PRO A 57 11.38 -5.84 -1.46
N PHE A 58 11.28 -4.87 -2.36
CA PHE A 58 11.29 -3.45 -2.00
C PHE A 58 10.00 -3.09 -1.26
N LEU A 59 8.84 -3.33 -1.86
CA LEU A 59 7.55 -2.97 -1.25
C LEU A 59 7.31 -3.72 0.05
N ASN A 60 7.70 -5.00 0.14
CA ASN A 60 7.50 -5.78 1.35
C ASN A 60 8.30 -5.26 2.55
N ARG A 61 9.49 -4.66 2.31
CA ARG A 61 10.27 -3.98 3.36
C ARG A 61 9.59 -2.72 3.89
N HIS A 62 8.70 -2.12 3.10
CA HIS A 62 8.00 -0.87 3.42
C HIS A 62 6.49 -1.05 3.61
N ALA A 63 5.97 -2.28 3.45
CA ALA A 63 4.54 -2.54 3.38
C ALA A 63 3.81 -2.12 4.66
N GLN A 64 4.45 -2.29 5.82
CA GLN A 64 3.86 -1.87 7.11
C GLN A 64 3.73 -0.35 7.22
N GLU A 65 4.75 0.40 6.80
CA GLU A 65 4.73 1.86 6.83
C GLU A 65 3.68 2.42 5.86
N ILE A 66 3.68 1.91 4.63
CA ILE A 66 2.69 2.27 3.60
C ILE A 66 1.28 1.88 4.08
N GLY A 67 1.13 0.70 4.67
CA GLY A 67 -0.12 0.19 5.21
C GLY A 67 -0.70 1.03 6.35
N MET A 68 0.14 1.48 7.28
CA MET A 68 -0.27 2.43 8.32
C MET A 68 -0.74 3.76 7.74
N TYR A 69 -0.10 4.24 6.67
CA TYR A 69 -0.55 5.43 5.96
C TYR A 69 -1.94 5.23 5.33
N ILE A 70 -2.15 4.11 4.63
CA ILE A 70 -3.44 3.72 4.04
C ILE A 70 -4.52 3.69 5.12
N GLN A 71 -4.25 3.02 6.24
CA GLN A 71 -5.21 2.87 7.34
C GLN A 71 -5.58 4.19 8.02
N LYS A 72 -4.69 5.20 7.98
CA LYS A 72 -4.93 6.49 8.64
C LYS A 72 -5.62 7.51 7.74
N HIS A 73 -5.45 7.42 6.42
CA HIS A 73 -5.84 8.48 5.49
C HIS A 73 -6.78 8.03 4.38
N ILE A 74 -6.89 6.72 4.10
CA ILE A 74 -7.72 6.19 3.02
C ILE A 74 -8.90 5.38 3.57
N LEU A 75 -8.65 4.54 4.58
CA LEU A 75 -9.67 3.78 5.32
C LEU A 75 -10.18 4.57 6.54
#